data_AF-A0A529VJJ2-F1
#
_entry.id   AF-A0A529VJJ2-F1
#
_cell.length_a   1.000
_cell.length_b   1.000
_cell.length_c   1.000
_cell.angle_alpha   90.00
_cell.angle_beta   90.00
_cell.angle_gamma   90.00
#
_symmetry.space_group_name_H-M   'P 1'
#
loop_
_entity.id
_entity.type
_entity.pdbx_description
1 polymer ?
#
loop_
_entity_poly.entity_id
_entity_poly.type
_entity_poly.pdbx_seq_one_letter_code
_entity_poly.pdbx_strand_id
1 'polypeptide(L)'
;PYGVLVLMMIVLFVLGMFLDWVGILLLTVPIFLPILKTLQFGGTFGLAGIAPEDVPLWYGVIFMVNMQMAFLSPPFGYSLFYLKSVAPPEISMATIFRSAVPFLCLQAIGVGLCIVFPSIVIW
;
A
#
# COMPACT_ATOMS: atom_id res chain seq x y z
N PRO A 1 -0.86 -11.44 -14.65
CA PRO A 1 0.15 -10.92 -13.68
C PRO A 1 -0.37 -9.70 -12.88
N TYR A 2 -0.72 -8.59 -13.52
CA TYR A 2 -1.16 -7.38 -12.81
C TYR A 2 -2.47 -7.51 -12.04
N GLY A 3 -3.44 -8.32 -12.53
CA GLY A 3 -4.67 -8.61 -11.78
C GLY A 3 -4.41 -9.34 -10.44
N VAL A 4 -3.39 -10.20 -10.39
CA VAL A 4 -2.98 -10.87 -9.15
C VAL A 4 -2.37 -9.86 -8.18
N LEU A 5 -1.55 -8.93 -8.68
CA LEU A 5 -0.97 -7.86 -7.87
C LEU A 5 -2.05 -6.95 -7.28
N VAL A 6 -3.02 -6.51 -8.07
CA VAL A 6 -4.15 -5.70 -7.56
C VAL A 6 -4.93 -6.46 -6.51
N LEU A 7 -5.20 -7.75 -6.72
CA LEU A 7 -5.89 -8.59 -5.74
C LEU A 7 -5.08 -8.72 -4.45
N MET A 8 -3.76 -8.92 -4.53
CA MET A 8 -2.86 -8.91 -3.36
C MET A 8 -2.93 -7.57 -2.63
N MET A 9 -2.91 -6.44 -3.34
CA MET A 9 -3.01 -5.11 -2.71
C MET A 9 -4.34 -4.90 -1.99
N ILE A 10 -5.45 -5.38 -2.56
CA ILE A 10 -6.77 -5.32 -1.90
C ILE A 10 -6.77 -6.20 -0.65
N VAL A 11 -6.27 -7.43 -0.73
CA VAL A 11 -6.17 -8.33 0.42
C VAL A 11 -5.30 -7.72 1.52
N LEU A 12 -4.17 -7.13 1.17
CA LEU A 12 -3.29 -6.41 2.08
C LEU A 12 -3.99 -5.21 2.73
N PHE A 13 -4.70 -4.41 1.94
CA PHE A 13 -5.43 -3.26 2.46
C PHE A 13 -6.48 -3.72 3.48
N VAL A 14 -7.24 -4.77 3.17
CA VAL A 14 -8.23 -5.35 4.09
C VAL A 14 -7.59 -5.93 5.34
N LEU A 15 -6.48 -6.67 5.22
CA LEU A 15 -5.73 -7.18 6.38
C LEU A 15 -5.17 -6.05 7.25
N GLY A 16 -4.68 -4.97 6.61
CA GLY A 16 -4.15 -3.76 7.25
C GLY A 16 -5.19 -2.99 8.06
N MET A 17 -6.48 -3.21 7.79
CA MET A 17 -7.55 -2.65 8.60
C MET A 17 -7.68 -3.34 9.98
N PHE A 18 -7.12 -4.53 10.19
CA PHE A 18 -7.33 -5.33 11.41
C PHE A 18 -6.04 -5.75 12.12
N LEU A 19 -4.95 -5.91 11.37
CA LEU A 19 -3.68 -6.43 11.87
C LEU A 19 -2.60 -5.34 11.78
N ASP A 20 -1.63 -5.41 12.70
CA ASP A 20 -0.43 -4.56 12.63
C ASP A 20 0.44 -4.90 11.41
N TRP A 21 1.14 -3.89 10.89
CA TRP A 21 1.95 -4.02 9.67
C TRP A 21 3.06 -5.08 9.82
N VAL A 22 3.63 -5.26 11.02
CA VAL A 22 4.64 -6.30 11.28
C VAL A 22 4.03 -7.68 11.13
N GLY A 23 2.83 -7.89 11.68
CA GLY A 23 2.10 -9.16 11.57
C GLY A 23 1.76 -9.50 10.13
N ILE A 24 1.32 -8.50 9.35
CA ILE A 24 1.01 -8.67 7.93
C ILE A 24 2.27 -8.98 7.14
N LEU A 25 3.38 -8.29 7.41
CA LEU A 25 4.65 -8.53 6.74
C LEU A 25 5.11 -9.98 6.96
N LEU A 26 5.12 -10.44 8.21
CA LEU A 26 5.54 -11.80 8.56
C LEU A 26 4.63 -12.88 7.96
N LEU A 27 3.34 -12.61 7.82
CA LEU A 27 2.37 -13.54 7.23
C LEU A 27 2.43 -13.56 5.70
N THR A 28 2.46 -12.38 5.08
CA THR A 28 2.20 -12.24 3.63
C THR A 28 3.47 -12.28 2.79
N VAL A 29 4.60 -11.76 3.27
CA VAL A 29 5.88 -11.80 2.53
C VAL A 29 6.30 -13.23 2.12
N PRO A 30 6.31 -14.25 3.01
CA PRO A 30 6.72 -15.60 2.61
C PRO A 30 5.77 -16.24 1.60
N ILE A 31 4.51 -15.80 1.54
CA ILE A 31 3.49 -16.31 0.61
C ILE A 31 3.53 -15.54 -0.71
N PHE A 32 3.63 -14.22 -0.66
CA PHE A 32 3.50 -13.34 -1.83
C PHE A 32 4.79 -13.23 -2.63
N LEU A 33 5.98 -13.22 -1.99
CA LEU A 33 7.25 -13.21 -2.73
C LEU A 33 7.43 -14.35 -3.72
N PRO A 34 7.19 -15.63 -3.38
CA PRO A 34 7.34 -16.72 -4.36
C PRO A 34 6.32 -16.59 -5.49
N ILE A 35 5.09 -16.16 -5.22
CA ILE A 35 4.08 -15.90 -6.25
C ILE A 35 4.53 -14.77 -7.19
N LEU A 36 5.13 -13.70 -6.65
CA LEU A 36 5.61 -12.59 -7.47
C LEU A 36 6.80 -12.99 -8.34
N LYS A 37 7.68 -13.87 -7.85
CA LYS A 37 8.81 -14.40 -8.63
C LYS A 37 8.37 -15.31 -9.78
N THR A 38 7.21 -15.96 -9.67
CA THR A 38 6.65 -16.76 -10.78
C THR A 38 5.88 -15.90 -11.79
N LEU A 39 5.51 -14.67 -11.42
CA LEU A 39 4.85 -13.73 -12.30
C LEU A 39 5.89 -12.90 -13.08
N GLN A 40 5.80 -12.94 -14.41
CA GLN A 40 6.56 -12.03 -15.26
C GLN A 40 5.77 -10.73 -15.47
N PHE A 41 6.36 -9.62 -15.05
CA PHE A 41 5.81 -8.27 -15.19
C PHE A 41 6.42 -7.61 -16.41
N GLY A 42 5.89 -7.93 -17.60
CA GLY A 42 6.40 -7.46 -18.90
C GLY A 42 6.14 -5.99 -19.22
N GLY A 43 5.52 -5.24 -18.32
CA GLY A 43 5.14 -3.84 -18.53
C GLY A 43 3.64 -3.66 -18.75
N THR A 44 3.18 -2.42 -18.57
CA THR A 44 1.77 -2.02 -18.73
C THR A 44 1.72 -0.80 -19.64
N PHE A 45 0.69 -0.67 -20.50
CA PHE A 45 0.53 0.48 -21.40
C PHE A 45 1.71 0.74 -22.38
N GLY A 46 2.51 -0.27 -22.71
CA GLY A 46 3.68 -0.13 -23.61
C GLY A 46 4.94 0.40 -22.92
N LEU A 47 4.91 0.58 -21.60
CA LEU A 47 6.06 0.96 -20.79
C LEU A 47 6.85 -0.27 -20.34
N ALA A 48 8.15 -0.07 -20.06
CA ALA A 48 9.04 -1.15 -19.64
C ALA A 48 8.54 -1.82 -18.35
N GLY A 49 8.55 -3.14 -18.36
CA GLY A 49 8.31 -3.96 -17.19
C GLY A 49 9.44 -3.89 -16.17
N ILE A 50 9.29 -4.68 -15.10
CA ILE A 50 10.33 -4.79 -14.08
C ILE A 50 11.17 -6.05 -14.29
N ALA A 51 12.47 -5.93 -14.09
CA ALA A 51 13.38 -7.06 -14.12
C ALA A 51 13.07 -8.06 -12.99
N PRO A 52 13.17 -9.38 -13.21
CA PRO A 52 12.86 -10.39 -12.19
C PRO A 52 13.69 -10.23 -10.91
N GLU A 53 14.91 -9.70 -11.00
CA GLU A 53 15.77 -9.41 -9.84
C GLU A 53 15.21 -8.31 -8.93
N ASP A 54 14.54 -7.30 -9.50
CA ASP A 54 14.04 -6.12 -8.78
C ASP A 54 12.60 -6.27 -8.27
N VAL A 55 11.89 -7.32 -8.71
CA VAL A 55 10.51 -7.61 -8.28
C VAL A 55 10.35 -7.58 -6.75
N PRO A 56 11.24 -8.18 -5.93
CA PRO A 56 11.10 -8.14 -4.48
C PRO A 56 11.24 -6.74 -3.89
N LEU A 57 12.17 -5.92 -4.40
CA LEU A 57 12.38 -4.54 -3.94
C LEU A 57 11.17 -3.68 -4.27
N TRP A 58 10.74 -3.74 -5.53
CA TRP A 58 9.59 -2.99 -6.03
C TRP A 58 8.31 -3.33 -5.28
N TYR A 59 8.08 -4.63 -5.09
CA TYR A 59 6.94 -5.09 -4.30
C TYR A 59 7.04 -4.65 -2.83
N GLY A 60 8.23 -4.66 -2.24
CA GLY A 60 8.44 -4.18 -0.87
C GLY A 60 8.02 -2.72 -0.69
N VAL A 61 8.33 -1.85 -1.64
CA VAL A 61 7.92 -0.44 -1.60
C VAL A 61 6.42 -0.30 -1.81
N ILE A 62 5.85 -0.99 -2.81
CA ILE A 62 4.39 -1.02 -3.04
C ILE A 62 3.65 -1.49 -1.78
N PHE A 63 4.17 -2.54 -1.13
CA PHE A 63 3.65 -3.06 0.13
C PHE A 63 3.69 -2.00 1.23
N MET A 64 4.83 -1.33 1.43
CA MET A 64 4.99 -0.30 2.45
C MET A 64 4.01 0.87 2.26
N VAL A 65 3.86 1.38 1.04
CA VAL A 65 2.92 2.47 0.75
C VAL A 65 1.48 2.00 0.96
N ASN A 66 1.14 0.78 0.54
CA ASN A 66 -0.19 0.22 0.75
C ASN A 66 -0.52 0.04 2.25
N MET A 67 0.46 -0.35 3.06
CA MET A 67 0.31 -0.45 4.51
C MET A 67 0.08 0.92 5.17
N GLN A 68 0.80 1.97 4.73
CA GLN A 68 0.54 3.34 5.23
C GLN A 68 -0.90 3.77 4.93
N MET A 69 -1.39 3.47 3.74
CA MET A 69 -2.75 3.78 3.34
C MET A 69 -3.79 3.02 4.18
N ALA A 70 -3.54 1.74 4.49
CA ALA A 70 -4.41 0.95 5.34
C ALA A 70 -4.49 1.51 6.78
N PHE A 71 -3.36 1.98 7.33
CA PHE A 71 -3.29 2.58 8.67
C PHE A 71 -4.07 3.90 8.81
N LEU A 72 -4.27 4.60 7.69
CA LEU A 72 -5.04 5.85 7.61
C LEU A 72 -6.52 5.63 7.27
N SER A 73 -6.90 4.40 6.88
CA SER A 73 -8.26 4.10 6.43
C SER A 73 -9.18 3.68 7.61
N PRO A 74 -10.44 4.15 7.65
CA PRO A 74 -11.41 3.74 8.66
C PRO A 74 -11.76 2.25 8.46
N PRO A 75 -11.31 1.36 9.37
CA PRO A 75 -12.07 1.04 10.58
C PRO A 75 -11.23 1.03 11.88
N PHE A 76 -9.90 1.00 11.79
CA PHE A 76 -8.99 1.07 12.94
C PHE A 76 -8.15 2.35 13.00
N GLY A 77 -7.88 3.01 11.85
CA GLY A 77 -7.37 4.37 11.75
C GLY A 77 -6.40 4.80 12.85
N TYR A 78 -5.46 3.95 13.26
CA TYR A 78 -4.70 4.13 14.51
C TYR A 78 -4.02 5.50 14.56
N SER A 79 -3.46 5.92 13.42
CA SER A 79 -2.84 7.23 13.26
C SER A 79 -3.84 8.38 13.39
N LEU A 80 -5.09 8.20 12.93
CA LEU A 80 -6.15 9.20 13.05
C LEU A 80 -6.66 9.30 14.49
N PHE A 81 -6.87 8.18 15.19
CA PHE A 81 -7.21 8.14 16.63
C PHE A 81 -6.11 8.73 17.49
N TYR A 82 -4.85 8.46 17.15
CA TYR A 82 -3.70 9.10 17.78
C TYR A 82 -3.74 10.61 17.57
N LEU A 83 -3.97 11.07 16.33
CA LEU A 83 -4.09 12.51 16.03
C LEU A 83 -5.23 13.16 16.82
N LYS A 84 -6.35 12.46 17.02
CA LYS A 84 -7.47 12.97 17.82
C LYS A 84 -7.13 13.11 19.31
N SER A 85 -6.19 12.33 19.84
CA SER A 85 -5.79 12.42 21.25
C SER A 85 -5.02 13.71 21.57
N VAL A 86 -4.35 14.28 20.56
CA VAL A 86 -3.59 15.55 20.66
C VAL A 86 -4.31 16.73 20.01
N ALA A 87 -5.36 16.48 19.22
CA ALA A 87 -6.13 17.53 18.55
C ALA A 87 -7.07 18.28 19.50
N PRO A 88 -7.28 19.59 19.31
CA PRO A 88 -8.24 20.38 20.08
C PRO A 88 -9.64 19.74 20.11
N PRO A 89 -10.42 19.92 21.20
CA PRO A 89 -11.75 19.33 21.34
C PRO A 89 -12.73 19.79 20.25
N GLU A 90 -12.50 20.98 19.66
CA GLU A 90 -13.25 21.54 18.54
C GLU A 90 -13.16 20.71 17.25
N ILE A 91 -12.07 19.95 17.07
CA ILE A 91 -11.88 19.14 15.86
C ILE A 91 -12.56 17.79 16.05
N SER A 92 -13.66 17.59 15.33
CA SER A 92 -14.38 16.32 15.30
C SER A 92 -13.57 15.23 14.59
N MET A 93 -13.85 13.96 14.94
CA MET A 93 -13.24 12.84 14.21
C MET A 93 -13.59 12.86 12.73
N ALA A 94 -14.82 13.24 12.37
CA ALA A 94 -15.26 13.35 10.99
C ALA A 94 -14.42 14.35 10.19
N THR A 95 -13.95 15.44 10.81
CA THR A 95 -13.04 16.41 10.18
C THR A 95 -11.68 15.78 9.88
N ILE A 96 -11.14 15.00 10.83
CA ILE A 96 -9.85 14.30 10.66
C ILE A 96 -9.96 13.27 9.54
N PHE A 97 -11.01 12.46 9.53
CA PHE A 97 -11.26 11.48 8.46
C PHE A 97 -11.41 12.16 7.09
N ARG A 98 -12.20 13.25 7.01
CA ARG A 98 -12.39 13.99 5.77
C ARG A 98 -11.09 14.59 5.23
N SER A 99 -10.18 15.01 6.10
CA SER A 99 -8.84 15.48 5.74
C SER A 99 -7.88 14.35 5.37
N ALA A 100 -8.10 13.13 5.87
CA ALA A 100 -7.30 11.96 5.51
C ALA A 100 -7.65 11.41 4.11
N VAL A 101 -8.91 11.50 3.67
CA VAL A 101 -9.35 11.06 2.33
C VAL A 101 -8.50 11.63 1.18
N PRO A 102 -8.26 12.95 1.05
CA PRO A 102 -7.43 13.47 -0.04
C PRO A 102 -5.98 12.95 0.04
N PHE A 103 -5.46 12.70 1.25
CA PHE A 103 -4.13 12.11 1.42
C PHE A 103 -4.09 10.64 0.99
N LEU A 104 -5.14 9.86 1.30
CA LEU A 104 -5.30 8.49 0.81
C LEU A 104 -5.35 8.45 -0.72
N CYS A 105 -6.06 9.40 -1.36
CA CYS A 105 -6.09 9.52 -2.82
C CYS A 105 -4.70 9.78 -3.40
N LEU A 106 -3.90 10.66 -2.78
CA LEU A 106 -2.52 10.91 -3.20
C LEU A 106 -1.64 9.67 -3.06
N GLN A 107 -1.79 8.90 -1.97
CA GLN A 107 -1.07 7.63 -1.83
C GLN A 107 -1.49 6.60 -2.88
N ALA A 108 -2.77 6.52 -3.22
CA ALA A 108 -3.25 5.62 -4.26
C ALA A 108 -2.68 5.98 -5.64
N ILE A 109 -2.56 7.28 -5.92
CA ILE A 109 -1.86 7.78 -7.11
C ILE A 109 -0.37 7.39 -7.05
N GLY A 110 0.29 7.56 -5.90
CA GLY A 110 1.68 7.16 -5.70
C GLY A 110 1.92 5.68 -5.97
N VAL A 111 1.08 4.80 -5.43
CA VAL A 111 1.09 3.36 -5.71
C VAL A 111 0.90 3.10 -7.21
N GLY A 112 -0.07 3.77 -7.84
CA GLY A 112 -0.30 3.66 -9.27
C GLY A 112 0.94 4.05 -10.09
N LEU A 113 1.61 5.14 -9.71
CA LEU A 113 2.86 5.57 -10.33
C LEU A 113 3.99 4.57 -10.11
N CYS A 114 4.15 4.00 -8.92
CA CYS A 114 5.13 2.94 -8.65
C CYS A 114 4.88 1.70 -9.51
N ILE A 115 3.61 1.36 -9.78
CA ILE A 115 3.25 0.21 -10.62
C ILE A 115 3.54 0.50 -12.10
N VAL A 116 3.24 1.70 -12.57
CA VAL A 116 3.40 2.09 -13.99
C VAL A 116 4.86 2.41 -14.32
N PHE A 117 5.59 3.02 -13.38
CA PHE A 117 6.98 3.43 -13.52
C PHE A 117 7.85 2.75 -12.45
N PRO A 118 8.18 1.45 -12.62
CA PRO A 118 9.01 0.72 -11.67
C PRO A 118 10.41 1.34 -11.49
N SER A 119 10.89 2.08 -12.48
CA SER A 119 12.16 2.83 -12.44
C SER A 119 12.27 3.83 -11.27
N ILE A 120 11.14 4.35 -10.78
CA ILE A 120 11.11 5.28 -9.63
C ILE A 120 11.51 4.56 -8.33
N VAL A 121 11.29 3.24 -8.27
CA VAL A 121 11.41 2.45 -7.06
C VAL A 121 12.79 1.79 -6.91
N ILE A 122 13.50 1.61 -8.02
CA ILE A 122 14.78 0.90 -8.10
C ILE A 122 16.01 1.83 -8.05
N TRP A 123 15.82 3.14 -7.85
CA TRP A 123 16.86 4.18 -7.82
C TRP A 123 17.13 4.70 -6.41
#